data_AF-A0A944VJG0-F1
#
_entry.id   AF-A0A944VJG0-F1
#
_cell.length_a   1.000
_cell.length_b   1.000
_cell.length_c   1.000
_cell.angle_alpha   90.00
_cell.angle_beta   90.00
_cell.angle_gamma   90.00
#
_symmetry.space_group_name_H-M   'P 1'
#
loop_
_entity.id
_entity.type
_entity.pdbx_description
1 polymer ?
#
loop_
_entity_poly.entity_id
_entity_poly.type
_entity_poly.pdbx_seq_one_letter_code
_entity_poly.pdbx_strand_id
1 'polypeptide(L)'
;MKNGRFVVSYRLLALLQWLADNEGKAFKHLIQQAMKHGLTDELRILETIQVADIAEEAQQSIIDFFSATEKLLDESLDEERVSRVLTNNLLPTLKQIDTDACDQTMLARSVSRTTTQLESNPADNPQETLYKELLRRWQPDGLKNRN
;
A
#
# COMPACT_ATOMS: atom_id res chain seq x y z
N MET A 1 -15.93 29.40 26.06
CA MET A 1 -15.63 29.01 24.67
C MET A 1 -14.31 28.25 24.69
N LYS A 2 -14.35 26.92 24.52
CA LYS A 2 -13.11 26.12 24.42
C LYS A 2 -12.52 26.37 23.04
N ASN A 3 -11.28 26.82 22.97
CA ASN A 3 -10.55 26.99 21.72
C ASN A 3 -10.40 25.62 21.05
N GLY A 4 -11.19 25.35 20.01
CA GLY A 4 -11.09 24.14 19.19
C GLY A 4 -9.77 24.15 18.44
N ARG A 5 -8.73 23.56 19.04
CA ARG A 5 -7.45 23.33 18.38
C ARG A 5 -7.53 22.00 17.64
N PHE A 6 -7.41 22.05 16.32
CA PHE A 6 -7.26 20.87 15.50
C PHE A 6 -5.83 20.36 15.62
N VAL A 7 -5.67 19.06 15.84
CA VAL A 7 -4.38 18.39 15.71
C VAL A 7 -4.43 17.67 14.38
N VAL A 8 -3.64 18.16 13.42
CA VAL A 8 -3.58 17.62 12.05
C VAL A 8 -2.16 17.15 11.81
N SER A 9 -1.99 15.98 11.19
CA SER A 9 -0.65 15.48 10.88
C SER A 9 0.03 16.35 9.82
N TYR A 10 1.35 16.50 9.94
CA TYR A 10 2.12 17.29 8.97
C TYR A 10 2.04 16.72 7.54
N ARG A 11 1.92 15.38 7.43
CA ARG A 11 1.75 14.69 6.15
C ARG A 11 0.45 15.09 5.46
N LEU A 12 -0.66 15.11 6.20
CA LEU A 12 -1.95 15.56 5.68
C LEU A 12 -1.89 17.04 5.27
N LEU A 13 -1.26 17.91 6.06
CA LEU A 13 -1.09 19.32 5.69
C LEU A 13 -0.29 19.49 4.39
N ALA A 14 0.80 18.75 4.23
CA ALA A 14 1.61 18.78 3.01
C ALA A 14 0.81 18.29 1.79
N LEU A 15 0.00 17.24 1.95
CA LEU A 15 -0.90 16.75 0.90
C LEU A 15 -1.93 17.83 0.51
N LEU A 16 -2.63 18.41 1.48
CA LEU A 16 -3.66 19.41 1.22
C LEU A 16 -3.08 20.64 0.51
N GLN A 17 -1.90 21.09 0.93
CA GLN A 17 -1.20 22.19 0.25
C GLN A 17 -0.84 21.80 -1.19
N TRP A 18 -0.23 20.63 -1.40
CA TRP A 18 0.15 20.19 -2.73
C TRP A 18 -1.05 20.08 -3.67
N LEU A 19 -2.16 19.51 -3.20
CA LEU A 19 -3.38 19.39 -3.99
C LEU A 19 -3.99 20.77 -4.30
N ALA A 20 -3.97 21.71 -3.35
CA ALA A 20 -4.47 23.06 -3.58
C ALA A 20 -3.66 23.79 -4.66
N ASP A 21 -2.34 23.61 -4.65
CA ASP A 21 -1.41 24.27 -5.59
C ASP A 21 -1.44 23.63 -6.99
N ASN A 22 -1.68 22.32 -7.09
CA ASN A 22 -1.50 21.57 -8.34
C ASN A 22 -2.82 21.05 -8.96
N GLU A 23 -3.82 20.73 -8.14
CA GLU A 23 -5.01 19.98 -8.55
C GLU A 23 -6.32 20.79 -8.48
N GLY A 24 -6.23 22.11 -8.53
CA GLY A 24 -7.40 23.00 -8.45
C GLY A 24 -8.51 22.70 -9.48
N LYS A 25 -8.14 22.21 -10.68
CA LYS A 25 -9.12 21.78 -11.69
C LYS A 25 -9.86 20.50 -11.28
N ALA A 26 -9.15 19.52 -10.73
CA ALA A 26 -9.74 18.27 -10.27
C ALA A 26 -10.66 18.54 -9.06
N PHE A 27 -10.25 19.39 -8.12
CA PHE A 27 -11.11 19.82 -7.02
C PHE A 27 -12.39 20.50 -7.50
N LYS A 28 -12.27 21.45 -8.44
CA LYS A 28 -13.45 22.10 -9.03
C LYS A 28 -14.39 21.08 -9.67
N HIS A 29 -13.83 20.08 -10.36
CA HIS A 29 -14.62 19.01 -10.95
C HIS A 29 -15.37 18.17 -9.90
N LEU A 30 -14.71 17.80 -8.80
CA LEU A 30 -15.32 17.08 -7.69
C LEU A 30 -16.47 17.88 -7.05
N ILE A 31 -16.26 19.19 -6.81
CA ILE A 31 -17.32 20.07 -6.28
C ILE A 31 -18.50 20.12 -7.25
N GLN A 32 -18.25 20.29 -8.55
CA GLN A 32 -19.30 20.30 -9.57
C GLN A 32 -20.07 18.97 -9.63
N GLN A 33 -19.39 17.84 -9.45
CA GLN A 33 -20.06 16.55 -9.33
C GLN A 33 -20.93 16.50 -8.06
N ALA A 34 -20.40 16.88 -6.89
CA ALA A 34 -21.18 16.91 -5.65
C ALA A 34 -22.44 17.78 -5.77
N MET A 35 -22.33 18.97 -6.38
CA MET A 35 -23.48 19.84 -6.65
C MET A 35 -24.57 19.17 -7.48
N LYS A 36 -24.20 18.34 -8.46
CA LYS A 36 -25.14 17.56 -9.28
C LYS A 36 -25.78 16.39 -8.53
N HIS A 37 -25.14 15.91 -7.48
CA HIS A 37 -25.58 14.75 -6.71
C HIS A 37 -26.35 15.13 -5.42
N GLY A 38 -26.77 16.39 -5.28
CA GLY A 38 -27.68 16.82 -4.20
C GLY A 38 -27.08 17.80 -3.19
N LEU A 39 -25.78 18.13 -3.26
CA LEU A 39 -25.17 19.09 -2.34
C LEU A 39 -25.86 20.47 -2.39
N THR A 40 -26.38 20.88 -3.56
CA THR A 40 -27.11 22.14 -3.70
C THR A 40 -28.38 22.19 -2.83
N ASP A 41 -29.06 21.05 -2.69
CA ASP A 41 -30.29 20.95 -1.90
C ASP A 41 -29.96 20.87 -0.40
N GLU A 42 -28.88 20.19 -0.02
CA GLU A 42 -28.37 20.17 1.36
C GLU A 42 -27.94 21.57 1.84
N LEU A 43 -27.24 22.33 1.00
CA LEU A 43 -26.80 23.70 1.34
C LEU A 43 -27.99 24.64 1.60
N ARG A 44 -29.10 24.49 0.87
CA ARG A 44 -30.32 25.28 1.10
C ARG A 44 -30.98 24.97 2.44
N ILE A 45 -30.89 23.73 2.91
CA ILE A 45 -31.41 23.35 4.23
C ILE A 45 -30.58 24.04 5.32
N LEU A 46 -29.26 24.09 5.16
CA LEU A 46 -28.35 24.73 6.11
C LEU A 46 -28.58 26.24 6.25
N GLU A 47 -29.04 26.94 5.19
CA GLU A 47 -29.40 28.36 5.26
C GLU A 47 -30.58 28.64 6.22
N THR A 48 -31.35 27.63 6.61
CA THR A 48 -32.51 27.75 7.51
C THR A 48 -32.21 27.41 8.98
N ILE A 49 -31.00 26.95 9.31
CA ILE A 49 -30.62 26.45 10.65
C ILE A 49 -29.88 27.54 11.45
N GLN A 50 -30.08 27.60 12.77
CA GLN A 50 -29.46 28.60 13.65
C GLN A 50 -27.96 28.35 13.87
N VAL A 51 -27.16 29.43 13.87
CA VAL A 51 -25.69 29.44 13.89
C VAL A 51 -25.04 28.73 15.09
N ALA A 52 -25.74 28.62 16.22
CA ALA A 52 -25.17 28.05 17.45
C ALA A 52 -25.02 26.52 17.40
N ASP A 53 -25.97 25.80 16.81
CA ASP A 53 -25.90 24.34 16.65
C ASP A 53 -24.91 23.92 15.56
N ILE A 54 -24.67 24.81 14.59
CA ILE A 54 -23.77 24.59 13.45
C ILE A 54 -22.30 24.50 13.88
N ALA A 55 -21.91 25.16 14.97
CA ALA A 55 -20.49 25.26 15.32
C ALA A 55 -19.89 23.91 15.76
N GLU A 56 -20.60 23.12 16.57
CA GLU A 56 -20.14 21.79 17.00
C GLU A 56 -20.23 20.77 15.86
N GLU A 57 -21.30 20.81 15.06
CA GLU A 57 -21.48 19.94 13.89
C GLU A 57 -20.44 20.22 12.80
N ALA A 58 -20.11 21.50 12.56
CA ALA A 58 -19.04 21.87 11.63
C ALA A 58 -17.67 21.41 12.12
N GLN A 59 -17.39 21.53 13.43
CA GLN A 59 -16.15 21.03 14.00
C GLN A 59 -16.03 19.52 13.83
N GLN A 60 -17.11 18.77 14.10
CA GLN A 60 -17.14 17.32 13.91
C GLN A 60 -16.96 16.95 12.43
N SER A 61 -17.65 17.65 11.53
CA SER A 61 -17.54 17.43 10.09
C SER A 61 -16.12 17.65 9.56
N ILE A 62 -15.41 18.65 10.08
CA ILE A 62 -14.00 18.90 9.74
C ILE A 62 -13.10 17.76 10.25
N ILE A 63 -13.32 17.29 11.47
CA ILE A 63 -12.58 16.16 12.04
C ILE A 63 -12.81 14.90 11.21
N ASP A 64 -14.04 14.62 10.83
CA ASP A 64 -14.40 13.45 10.03
C ASP A 64 -13.77 13.54 8.64
N PHE A 65 -13.80 14.72 8.01
CA PHE A 65 -13.14 14.95 6.72
C PHE A 65 -11.63 14.72 6.78
N PHE A 66 -10.93 15.29 7.77
CA PHE A 66 -9.49 15.08 7.93
C PHE A 66 -9.14 13.65 8.26
N SER A 67 -9.93 12.99 9.11
CA SER A 67 -9.72 11.58 9.46
C SER A 67 -9.89 10.66 8.24
N ALA A 68 -10.92 10.89 7.43
CA ALA A 68 -11.14 10.15 6.19
C ALA A 68 -10.02 10.39 5.17
N THR A 69 -9.57 11.64 5.02
CA THR A 69 -8.50 12.00 4.08
C THR A 69 -7.16 11.39 4.50
N GLU A 70 -6.84 11.40 5.79
CA GLU A 70 -5.63 10.78 6.32
C GLU A 70 -5.62 9.27 6.09
N LYS A 71 -6.76 8.61 6.32
CA LYS A 71 -6.92 7.18 6.03
C LYS A 71 -6.68 6.87 4.54
N LEU A 72 -7.26 7.65 3.63
CA LEU A 72 -7.06 7.49 2.19
C LEU A 72 -5.60 7.71 1.77
N LEU A 73 -4.91 8.67 2.41
CA LEU A 73 -3.49 8.90 2.17
C LEU A 73 -2.65 7.70 2.61
N ASP A 74 -2.90 7.13 3.79
CA ASP A 74 -2.17 5.97 4.26
C ASP A 74 -2.44 4.74 3.38
N GLU A 75 -3.70 4.50 3.00
CA GLU A 75 -4.07 3.44 2.04
C GLU A 75 -3.32 3.60 0.70
N SER A 76 -3.32 4.80 0.13
CA SER A 76 -2.66 5.08 -1.16
C SER A 76 -1.14 4.86 -1.09
N LEU A 77 -0.51 5.22 0.03
CA LEU A 77 0.94 5.04 0.22
C LEU A 77 1.32 3.57 0.42
N ASP A 78 0.49 2.80 1.12
CA ASP A 78 0.67 1.36 1.26
C ASP A 78 0.51 0.65 -0.09
N GLU A 79 -0.50 1.02 -0.88
CA GLU A 79 -0.68 0.51 -2.24
C GLU A 79 0.53 0.83 -3.14
N GLU A 80 1.03 2.06 -3.09
CA GLU A 80 2.22 2.44 -3.85
C GLU A 80 3.45 1.64 -3.40
N ARG A 81 3.63 1.46 -2.08
CA ARG A 81 4.73 0.66 -1.53
C ARG A 81 4.66 -0.79 -2.02
N VAL A 82 3.48 -1.42 -1.95
CA VAL A 82 3.26 -2.79 -2.43
C VAL A 82 3.53 -2.88 -3.93
N SER A 83 2.99 -1.93 -4.70
CA SER A 83 3.19 -1.85 -6.14
C SER A 83 4.67 -1.75 -6.50
N ARG A 84 5.43 -0.87 -5.84
CA ARG A 84 6.88 -0.73 -6.04
C ARG A 84 7.65 -2.01 -5.69
N VAL A 85 7.29 -2.71 -4.62
CA VAL A 85 7.92 -3.98 -4.25
C VAL A 85 7.63 -5.05 -5.30
N LEU A 86 6.38 -5.15 -5.76
CA LEU A 86 5.99 -6.10 -6.80
C LEU A 86 6.70 -5.82 -8.13
N THR A 87 6.67 -4.57 -8.59
CA THR A 87 7.22 -4.19 -9.90
C THR A 87 8.74 -4.15 -9.95
N ASN A 88 9.41 -3.69 -8.90
CA ASN A 88 10.86 -3.50 -8.93
C ASN A 88 11.64 -4.71 -8.39
N ASN A 89 11.07 -5.48 -7.47
CA ASN A 89 11.78 -6.60 -6.85
C ASN A 89 11.22 -7.95 -7.31
N LEU A 90 9.92 -8.18 -7.14
CA LEU A 90 9.36 -9.53 -7.30
C LEU A 90 9.19 -9.92 -8.77
N LEU A 91 8.58 -9.08 -9.60
CA LEU A 91 8.36 -9.39 -11.03
C LEU A 91 9.67 -9.57 -11.81
N PRO A 92 10.73 -8.75 -11.61
CA PRO A 92 12.02 -9.00 -12.24
C PRO A 92 12.66 -10.29 -11.74
N THR A 93 12.56 -10.59 -10.44
CA THR A 93 13.08 -11.85 -9.88
C THR A 93 12.34 -13.08 -10.44
N LEU A 94 11.01 -12.99 -10.58
CA LEU A 94 10.21 -14.05 -11.20
C LEU A 94 10.54 -14.24 -12.69
N LYS A 95 10.80 -13.15 -13.42
CA LYS A 95 11.24 -13.22 -14.83
C LYS A 95 12.64 -13.82 -15.01
N GLN A 96 13.47 -13.78 -13.97
CA GLN A 96 14.77 -14.47 -13.94
C GLN A 96 14.63 -15.97 -13.64
N ILE A 97 13.44 -16.45 -13.24
CA ILE A 97 13.14 -17.89 -13.13
C ILE A 97 13.13 -18.47 -14.53
N ASP A 98 14.32 -18.86 -14.96
CA ASP A 98 14.50 -19.73 -16.10
C ASP A 98 13.78 -21.05 -15.82
N THR A 99 12.67 -21.24 -16.55
CA THR A 99 11.82 -22.42 -16.41
C THR A 99 12.52 -23.66 -16.96
N ASP A 100 13.54 -23.48 -17.82
CA ASP A 100 14.36 -24.55 -18.37
C ASP A 100 15.50 -24.95 -17.41
N ALA A 101 15.93 -24.05 -16.53
CA ALA A 101 16.94 -24.35 -15.49
C ALA A 101 16.38 -25.16 -14.30
N CYS A 102 15.06 -25.15 -14.11
CA CYS A 102 14.36 -25.98 -13.11
C CYS A 102 13.86 -27.28 -13.75
N ASP A 103 14.76 -28.01 -14.40
CA ASP A 103 14.45 -29.29 -15.04
C ASP A 103 14.20 -30.41 -14.02
N GLN A 104 13.60 -31.51 -14.47
CA GLN A 104 13.35 -32.69 -13.61
C GLN A 104 14.65 -33.23 -12.97
N THR A 105 15.79 -33.04 -13.63
CA THR A 105 17.11 -33.44 -13.15
C THR A 105 17.55 -32.63 -11.93
N MET A 106 17.31 -31.32 -11.92
CA MET A 106 17.60 -30.39 -10.83
C MET A 106 16.70 -30.67 -9.63
N LEU A 107 15.41 -30.95 -9.86
CA LEU A 107 14.46 -31.40 -8.84
C LEU A 107 14.91 -32.72 -8.19
N ALA A 108 15.20 -33.75 -8.99
CA ALA A 108 15.63 -35.05 -8.48
C ALA A 108 16.90 -34.96 -7.63
N ARG A 109 17.87 -34.14 -8.06
CA ARG A 109 19.12 -33.92 -7.33
C ARG A 109 18.94 -33.11 -6.04
N SER A 110 17.97 -32.19 -6.00
CA SER A 110 17.66 -31.40 -4.81
C SER A 110 16.95 -32.27 -3.78
N VAL A 111 15.97 -33.07 -4.21
CA VAL A 111 15.30 -34.07 -3.35
C VAL A 111 16.30 -35.05 -2.75
N SER A 112 17.16 -35.65 -3.58
CA SER A 112 18.18 -36.61 -3.09
C SER A 112 19.10 -36.00 -2.03
N ARG A 113 19.53 -34.74 -2.21
CA ARG A 113 20.41 -34.07 -1.25
C ARG A 113 19.67 -33.63 0.02
N THR A 114 18.43 -33.19 -0.10
CA THR A 114 17.56 -32.90 1.05
C THR A 114 17.31 -34.16 1.87
N THR A 115 17.09 -35.31 1.24
CA THR A 115 16.96 -36.60 1.94
C THR A 115 18.23 -36.93 2.73
N THR A 116 19.42 -36.84 2.13
CA THR A 116 20.68 -37.08 2.84
C THR A 116 20.92 -36.08 3.99
N GLN A 117 20.49 -34.84 3.82
CA GLN A 117 20.62 -33.81 4.87
C GLN A 117 19.65 -34.04 6.03
N LEU A 118 18.43 -34.48 5.76
CA LEU A 118 17.45 -34.86 6.78
C LEU A 118 17.82 -36.16 7.50
N GLU A 119 18.48 -37.10 6.81
CA GLU A 119 19.08 -38.29 7.45
C GLU A 119 20.15 -37.90 8.48
N SER A 120 20.89 -36.81 8.21
CA SER A 120 21.92 -36.29 9.11
C SER A 120 21.35 -35.39 10.22
N ASN A 121 20.28 -34.63 9.91
CA ASN A 121 19.58 -33.73 10.83
C ASN A 121 18.05 -33.94 10.76
N PRO A 122 17.50 -34.94 11.47
CA PRO A 122 16.08 -35.29 11.36
C PRO A 122 15.10 -34.26 11.95
N ALA A 123 15.62 -33.29 12.70
CA ALA A 123 14.82 -32.22 13.32
C ALA A 123 14.53 -31.04 12.39
N ASP A 124 15.20 -30.98 11.23
CA ASP A 124 15.03 -29.88 10.28
C ASP A 124 13.69 -30.01 9.51
N ASN A 125 13.07 -28.87 9.17
CA ASN A 125 11.87 -28.87 8.35
C ASN A 125 12.20 -29.35 6.92
N PRO A 126 11.60 -30.44 6.43
CA PRO A 126 11.93 -31.01 5.13
C PRO A 126 11.57 -30.08 3.96
N GLN A 127 10.49 -29.32 4.09
CA GLN A 127 10.02 -28.39 3.06
C GLN A 127 10.95 -27.18 2.96
N GLU A 128 11.36 -26.61 4.09
CA GLU A 128 12.30 -25.49 4.14
C GLU A 128 13.68 -25.89 3.60
N THR A 129 14.14 -27.10 3.97
CA THR A 129 15.42 -27.65 3.51
C THR A 129 15.43 -27.87 2.01
N LEU A 130 14.34 -28.39 1.44
CA LEU A 130 14.19 -28.57 -0.01
C LEU A 130 14.19 -27.22 -0.74
N TYR A 131 13.46 -26.22 -0.25
CA TYR A 131 13.43 -24.90 -0.86
C TYR A 131 14.79 -24.21 -0.83
N LYS A 132 15.54 -24.32 0.28
CA LYS A 132 16.91 -23.80 0.35
C LYS A 132 17.83 -24.49 -0.65
N GLU A 133 17.74 -25.80 -0.81
CA GLU A 133 18.55 -26.54 -1.79
C GLU A 133 18.21 -26.19 -3.25
N LEU A 134 16.91 -26.04 -3.55
CA LEU A 134 16.45 -25.60 -4.87
C LEU A 134 16.98 -24.19 -5.19
N LEU A 135 16.78 -23.23 -4.27
CA LEU A 135 17.26 -21.86 -4.46
C LEU A 135 18.78 -21.76 -4.57
N ARG A 136 19.53 -22.55 -3.78
CA ARG A 136 20.99 -22.57 -3.82
C ARG A 136 21.54 -23.03 -5.17
N ARG A 137 20.90 -24.02 -5.78
CA ARG A 137 21.35 -24.62 -7.05
C ARG A 137 20.86 -23.85 -8.27
N TRP A 138 19.76 -23.13 -8.14
CA TRP A 138 19.16 -22.36 -9.23
C TRP A 138 20.04 -21.18 -9.71
N GLN A 139 20.98 -20.67 -8.89
CA GLN A 139 21.95 -19.60 -9.22
C GLN A 139 21.48 -18.64 -10.35
N PRO A 140 20.50 -17.76 -10.10
CA PRO A 140 20.06 -16.80 -11.09
C PRO A 140 21.25 -15.91 -11.52
N ASP A 141 21.38 -15.64 -12.81
CA ASP A 141 22.56 -14.99 -13.43
C ASP A 141 22.94 -13.61 -12.85
N GLY A 142 22.12 -13.04 -11.97
CA GLY A 142 22.38 -11.79 -11.25
C GLY A 142 23.20 -11.90 -9.95
N LEU A 143 23.47 -13.09 -9.40
CA LEU A 143 24.22 -13.23 -8.13
C LEU A 143 25.74 -13.38 -8.31
N LYS A 144 26.26 -13.31 -9.54
CA LYS A 144 27.71 -13.43 -9.82
C LYS A 144 28.56 -12.22 -9.41
N ASN A 145 27.97 -11.13 -8.89
CA ASN A 145 28.72 -9.93 -8.49
C ASN A 145 28.24 -9.34 -7.16
N ARG A 146 28.49 -10.02 -6.04
CA ARG A 146 28.70 -9.38 -4.73
C ARG A 146 29.73 -10.19 -3.96
N ASN A 147 31.00 -9.82 -4.15
CA ASN A 147 32.11 -10.20 -3.27
C ASN A 147 31.90 -9.61 -1.88
#